data_AF-A0A0N1D7N6-F1
#
_entry.id   AF-A0A0N1D7N6-F1
#
_cell.length_a   1.000
_cell.length_b   1.000
_cell.length_c   1.000
_cell.angle_alpha   90.00
_cell.angle_beta   90.00
_cell.angle_gamma   90.00
#
_symmetry.space_group_name_H-M   'P 1'
#
loop_
_entity.id
_entity.type
_entity.pdbx_description
1 polymer ?
#
loop_
_entity_poly.entity_id
_entity_poly.type
_entity_poly.pdbx_seq_one_letter_code
_entity_poly.pdbx_strand_id
1 'polypeptide(L)'
;MARKVFFSFKYDDVERAKRVRNSNAISADTAYGFIEAADFEAFERQGDAAIEGWIGAQPAGTTVTVVLIGANADQSRWVKYEIDQSIARGNGILTIDISKIATLNGEMTDCCNVRVRGYNHYLWNINYGHANLRTWIENAAKAANKA
;
A
#
# COMPACT_ATOMS: atom_id res chain seq x y z
N MET A 1 -14.29 -3.97 14.83
CA MET A 1 -12.88 -3.92 15.27
C MET A 1 -12.08 -3.18 14.21
N ALA A 2 -11.00 -2.49 14.58
CA ALA A 2 -10.14 -1.86 13.59
C ALA A 2 -9.33 -2.94 12.84
N ARG A 3 -9.32 -2.87 11.50
CA ARG A 3 -8.60 -3.83 10.65
C ARG A 3 -7.12 -3.50 10.64
N LYS A 4 -6.26 -4.52 10.72
CA LYS A 4 -4.82 -4.37 10.53
C LYS A 4 -4.52 -4.36 9.04
N VAL A 5 -4.00 -3.25 8.55
CA VAL A 5 -3.81 -2.97 7.12
C VAL A 5 -2.33 -2.84 6.81
N PHE A 6 -1.85 -3.58 5.82
CA PHE A 6 -0.49 -3.43 5.29
C PHE A 6 -0.52 -2.51 4.07
N PHE A 7 0.33 -1.49 4.04
CA PHE A 7 0.49 -0.60 2.89
C PHE A 7 1.73 -0.99 2.09
N SER A 8 1.49 -1.36 0.84
CA SER A 8 2.53 -1.67 -0.15
C SER A 8 2.64 -0.49 -1.12
N PHE A 9 3.83 0.05 -1.32
CA PHE A 9 4.06 1.14 -2.27
C PHE A 9 5.52 1.17 -2.69
N LYS A 10 5.80 1.73 -3.88
CA LYS A 10 7.18 2.01 -4.27
C LYS A 10 7.71 3.16 -3.43
N TYR A 11 8.92 3.01 -2.92
CA TYR A 11 9.52 3.96 -1.99
C TYR A 11 9.57 5.41 -2.52
N ASP A 12 9.77 5.61 -3.82
CA ASP A 12 9.69 6.92 -4.49
C ASP A 12 8.36 7.66 -4.27
N ASP A 13 7.28 6.93 -3.97
CA ASP A 13 5.95 7.47 -3.71
C ASP A 13 5.66 7.66 -2.21
N VAL A 14 6.67 7.60 -1.34
CA VAL A 14 6.54 7.75 0.12
C VAL A 14 5.81 9.04 0.53
N GLU A 15 6.06 10.16 -0.14
CA GLU A 15 5.38 11.43 0.18
C GLU A 15 3.87 11.34 -0.06
N ARG A 16 3.49 10.73 -1.19
CA ARG A 16 2.09 10.51 -1.57
C ARG A 16 1.44 9.49 -0.62
N ALA A 17 2.16 8.42 -0.28
CA ALA A 17 1.72 7.43 0.69
C ALA A 17 1.50 8.04 2.09
N LYS A 18 2.39 8.94 2.53
CA LYS A 18 2.24 9.70 3.79
C LYS A 18 0.98 10.58 3.76
N ARG A 19 0.62 11.18 2.62
CA ARG A 19 -0.65 11.93 2.49
C ARG A 19 -1.88 11.01 2.61
N VAL A 20 -1.83 9.81 2.03
CA VAL A 20 -2.88 8.80 2.21
C VAL A 20 -3.00 8.39 3.68
N ARG A 21 -1.87 8.15 4.36
CA ARG A 21 -1.83 7.84 5.80
C ARG A 21 -2.41 8.97 6.66
N ASN A 22 -2.04 10.21 6.36
CA ASN A 22 -2.44 11.39 7.12
C ASN A 22 -3.85 11.90 6.79
N SER A 23 -4.60 11.20 5.92
CA SER A 23 -5.96 11.57 5.53
C SER A 23 -7.02 11.32 6.61
N ASN A 24 -6.63 10.89 7.82
CA ASN A 24 -7.50 10.48 8.94
C ASN A 24 -8.47 9.33 8.62
N ALA A 25 -8.33 8.68 7.47
CA ALA A 25 -9.22 7.59 7.07
C ALA A 25 -9.01 6.30 7.90
N ILE A 26 -7.79 6.08 8.40
CA ILE A 26 -7.39 4.90 9.18
C ILE A 26 -6.55 5.36 10.38
N SER A 27 -6.71 4.68 11.51
CA SER A 27 -5.94 4.96 12.72
C SER A 27 -4.48 4.51 12.57
N ALA A 28 -3.53 5.34 12.99
CA ALA A 28 -2.10 5.11 12.78
C ALA A 28 -1.56 3.82 13.41
N ASP A 29 -2.21 3.31 14.45
CA ASP A 29 -1.95 2.05 15.15
C ASP A 29 -2.30 0.80 14.34
N THR A 30 -3.07 0.98 13.26
CA THR A 30 -3.58 -0.13 12.43
C THR A 30 -3.00 -0.15 11.02
N ALA A 31 -2.16 0.84 10.68
CA ALA A 31 -1.52 1.00 9.38
C ALA A 31 -0.03 0.59 9.44
N TYR A 32 0.28 -0.56 8.85
CA TYR A 32 1.62 -1.15 8.73
C TYR A 32 2.19 -0.92 7.33
N GLY A 33 3.48 -1.16 7.11
CA GLY A 33 4.15 -1.00 5.81
C GLY A 33 4.71 0.40 5.53
N PHE A 34 4.59 1.34 6.47
CA PHE A 34 5.24 2.65 6.37
C PHE A 34 6.63 2.60 6.99
N ILE A 35 7.66 2.73 6.16
CA ILE A 35 9.06 2.97 6.57
C ILE A 35 9.53 4.31 6.04
N GLU A 36 10.46 4.91 6.77
CA GLU A 36 11.10 6.14 6.36
C GLU A 36 12.19 5.87 5.31
N ALA A 37 12.39 6.82 4.41
CA ALA A 37 13.70 7.41 4.12
C ALA A 37 14.88 6.45 4.17
N ALA A 38 15.65 6.82 5.18
CA ALA A 38 16.91 6.25 5.54
C ALA A 38 16.79 4.79 5.97
N ASP A 39 15.66 4.37 6.55
CA ASP A 39 15.49 2.98 6.99
C ASP A 39 15.38 2.05 5.78
N PHE A 40 14.60 2.43 4.76
CA PHE A 40 14.53 1.66 3.52
C PHE A 40 15.88 1.61 2.81
N GLU A 41 16.56 2.75 2.70
CA GLU A 41 17.89 2.81 2.07
C GLU A 41 18.92 1.97 2.85
N ALA A 42 18.81 1.93 4.18
CA ALA A 42 19.63 1.07 5.02
C ALA A 42 19.30 -0.42 4.81
N PHE A 43 18.03 -0.79 4.63
CA PHE A 43 17.64 -2.17 4.29
C PHE A 43 18.10 -2.56 2.88
N GLU A 44 17.99 -1.67 1.89
CA GLU A 44 18.53 -1.91 0.54
C GLU A 44 20.04 -2.15 0.57
N ARG A 45 20.78 -1.41 1.41
CA ARG A 45 22.21 -1.64 1.63
C ARG A 45 22.53 -2.94 2.37
N GLN A 46 21.63 -3.40 3.25
CA GLN A 46 21.76 -4.69 3.95
C GLN A 46 21.45 -5.87 3.02
N GLY A 47 20.83 -5.62 1.88
CA GLY A 47 20.54 -6.59 0.84
C GLY A 47 19.13 -7.17 0.90
N ASP A 48 18.78 -7.88 -0.17
CA ASP A 48 17.41 -8.32 -0.46
C ASP A 48 16.80 -9.16 0.68
N ALA A 49 17.61 -10.01 1.33
CA ALA A 49 17.16 -10.85 2.44
C ALA A 49 16.64 -10.04 3.65
N ALA A 50 17.20 -8.85 3.89
CA ALA A 50 16.76 -7.99 4.98
C ALA A 50 15.36 -7.40 4.68
N ILE A 51 15.13 -6.99 3.43
CA ILE A 51 13.83 -6.47 2.99
C ILE A 51 12.80 -7.59 2.95
N GLU A 52 13.14 -8.78 2.45
CA GLU A 52 12.24 -9.95 2.50
C GLU A 52 11.88 -10.34 3.93
N GLY A 53 12.83 -10.33 4.85
CA GLY A 53 12.58 -10.61 6.27
C GLY A 53 11.68 -9.56 6.91
N TRP A 54 11.91 -8.28 6.61
CA TRP A 54 11.09 -7.17 7.07
C TRP A 54 9.66 -7.24 6.52
N ILE A 55 9.49 -7.45 5.20
CA ILE A 55 8.20 -7.70 4.53
C ILE A 55 7.58 -9.00 5.04
N GLY A 56 8.36 -10.00 5.43
CA GLY A 56 7.85 -11.26 5.98
C GLY A 56 7.16 -11.05 7.33
N ALA A 57 7.74 -10.19 8.16
CA ALA A 57 7.32 -9.90 9.52
C ALA A 57 6.10 -8.96 9.61
N GLN A 58 6.00 -7.95 8.75
CA GLN A 58 4.95 -6.92 8.79
C GLN A 58 3.51 -7.43 8.56
N PRO A 59 3.23 -8.37 7.62
CA PRO A 59 1.89 -8.80 7.29
C PRO A 59 1.39 -9.90 8.23
N ALA A 60 2.20 -10.39 9.18
CA ALA A 60 1.79 -11.42 10.13
C ALA A 60 0.72 -10.87 11.08
N GLY A 61 -0.55 -11.16 10.77
CA GLY A 61 -1.73 -10.65 11.48
C GLY A 61 -2.44 -9.49 10.81
N THR A 62 -2.03 -9.08 9.60
CA THR A 62 -2.81 -8.15 8.77
C THR A 62 -3.91 -8.89 8.02
N THR A 63 -5.05 -8.24 7.83
CA THR A 63 -6.20 -8.82 7.11
C THR A 63 -6.35 -8.28 5.70
N VAL A 64 -5.81 -7.08 5.45
CA VAL A 64 -5.90 -6.38 4.17
C VAL A 64 -4.55 -5.80 3.78
N THR A 65 -4.21 -5.91 2.50
CA THR A 65 -3.07 -5.25 1.85
C THR A 65 -3.58 -4.18 0.90
N VAL A 66 -3.16 -2.94 1.13
CA VAL A 66 -3.44 -1.78 0.27
C VAL A 66 -2.20 -1.46 -0.53
N VAL A 67 -2.27 -1.68 -1.84
CA VAL A 67 -1.22 -1.36 -2.79
C VAL A 67 -1.46 0.04 -3.32
N LEU A 68 -0.58 0.98 -2.98
CA LEU A 68 -0.60 2.34 -3.53
C LEU A 68 0.26 2.38 -4.79
N ILE A 69 -0.36 2.78 -5.89
CA ILE A 69 0.19 2.73 -7.23
C ILE A 69 0.50 4.15 -7.68
N GLY A 70 1.79 4.49 -7.71
CA GLY A 70 2.28 5.71 -8.33
C GLY A 70 2.80 5.49 -9.74
N ALA A 71 3.68 6.37 -10.20
CA ALA A 71 4.15 6.38 -11.58
C ALA A 71 4.98 5.16 -11.98
N ASN A 72 5.78 4.63 -11.04
CA ASN A 72 6.76 3.58 -11.31
C ASN A 72 6.52 2.31 -10.48
N ALA A 73 5.30 2.11 -9.98
CA ALA A 73 4.97 0.98 -9.10
C ALA A 73 5.17 -0.39 -9.80
N ASP A 74 4.97 -0.47 -11.11
CA ASP A 74 5.22 -1.64 -11.97
C ASP A 74 6.69 -2.09 -11.98
N GLN A 75 7.61 -1.14 -11.77
CA GLN A 75 9.05 -1.38 -11.77
C GLN A 75 9.56 -1.87 -10.40
N SER A 76 8.75 -1.76 -9.34
CA SER A 76 9.16 -2.22 -8.01
C SER A 76 8.99 -3.73 -7.87
N ARG A 77 10.11 -4.45 -7.74
CA ARG A 77 10.08 -5.89 -7.38
C ARG A 77 9.46 -6.15 -6.01
N TRP A 78 9.63 -5.21 -5.07
CA TRP A 78 9.14 -5.34 -3.71
C TRP A 78 7.61 -5.27 -3.66
N VAL A 79 6.99 -4.39 -4.45
CA VAL A 79 5.53 -4.32 -4.57
C VAL A 79 4.96 -5.63 -5.10
N LYS A 80 5.60 -6.24 -6.11
CA LYS A 80 5.19 -7.56 -6.63
C LYS A 80 5.30 -8.64 -5.55
N TYR A 81 6.43 -8.67 -4.84
CA TYR A 81 6.66 -9.61 -3.75
C TYR A 81 5.61 -9.47 -2.63
N GLU A 82 5.28 -8.25 -2.22
CA GLU A 82 4.27 -7.96 -1.19
C GLU A 82 2.87 -8.41 -1.62
N ILE A 83 2.51 -8.22 -2.89
CA ILE A 83 1.26 -8.71 -3.47
C ILE A 83 1.24 -10.24 -3.41
N ASP A 84 2.27 -10.92 -3.90
CA ASP A 84 2.33 -12.39 -3.93
C ASP A 84 2.25 -12.99 -2.52
N GLN A 85 2.96 -12.39 -1.56
CA GLN A 85 2.88 -12.77 -0.14
C GLN A 85 1.47 -12.57 0.43
N SER A 86 0.80 -11.48 0.06
CA SER A 86 -0.56 -11.18 0.51
C SER A 86 -1.58 -12.16 -0.07
N ILE A 87 -1.43 -12.54 -1.35
CA ILE A 87 -2.24 -13.56 -2.01
C ILE A 87 -2.04 -14.91 -1.32
N ALA A 88 -0.78 -15.31 -1.09
CA ALA A 88 -0.46 -16.58 -0.43
C ALA A 88 -1.04 -16.68 0.99
N ARG A 89 -1.16 -15.55 1.70
CA ARG A 89 -1.76 -15.46 3.04
C ARG A 89 -3.31 -15.34 3.02
N GLY A 90 -3.90 -15.21 1.83
CA GLY A 90 -5.33 -15.01 1.63
C GLY A 90 -5.83 -13.67 2.16
N ASN A 91 -4.97 -12.64 2.18
CA ASN A 91 -5.38 -11.30 2.59
C ASN A 91 -6.28 -10.65 1.54
N GLY A 92 -7.17 -9.75 1.98
CA GLY A 92 -7.88 -8.87 1.05
C GLY A 92 -6.89 -7.94 0.38
N ILE A 93 -6.92 -7.82 -0.94
CA ILE A 93 -6.06 -6.88 -1.66
C ILE A 93 -6.90 -5.75 -2.23
N LEU A 94 -6.37 -4.54 -2.09
CA LEU A 94 -6.95 -3.30 -2.57
C LEU A 94 -5.87 -2.53 -3.32
N THR A 95 -6.15 -2.07 -4.53
CA THR A 95 -5.22 -1.21 -5.28
C THR A 95 -5.76 0.22 -5.36
N ILE A 96 -4.89 1.21 -5.13
CA ILE A 96 -5.26 2.62 -5.14
C ILE A 96 -4.22 3.41 -5.95
N ASP A 97 -4.66 4.08 -7.01
CA ASP A 97 -3.83 5.02 -7.74
C ASP A 97 -3.64 6.32 -6.92
N ILE A 98 -2.38 6.63 -6.65
CA ILE A 98 -1.92 7.82 -5.94
C ILE A 98 -1.10 8.77 -6.82
N SER A 99 -0.88 8.45 -8.10
CA SER A 99 -0.04 9.25 -9.02
C SER A 99 -0.49 10.72 -9.14
N LYS A 100 -1.81 10.95 -9.06
CA LYS A 100 -2.42 12.29 -9.09
C LYS A 100 -2.38 13.03 -7.76
N ILE A 101 -1.78 12.46 -6.73
CA ILE A 101 -1.51 13.18 -5.48
C ILE A 101 -0.26 14.05 -5.70
N ALA A 102 -0.40 15.35 -5.49
CA ALA A 102 0.72 16.29 -5.59
C ALA A 102 1.79 16.02 -4.52
N THR A 103 3.05 16.00 -4.93
CA THR A 103 4.21 15.99 -4.02
C THR A 103 4.33 17.32 -3.26
N LEU A 104 5.33 17.47 -2.39
CA LEU A 104 5.61 18.75 -1.75
C LEU A 104 5.92 19.86 -2.77
N ASN A 105 6.47 19.50 -3.93
CA ASN A 105 6.81 20.42 -5.01
C ASN A 105 5.63 20.75 -5.94
N GLY A 106 4.43 20.20 -5.67
CA GLY A 106 3.24 20.40 -6.51
C GLY A 106 3.18 19.52 -7.75
N GLU A 107 4.11 18.57 -7.92
CA GLU A 107 4.19 17.72 -9.09
C GLU A 107 3.18 16.55 -9.01
N MET A 108 2.39 16.40 -10.07
CA MET A 108 1.54 15.23 -10.29
C MET A 108 2.16 14.35 -11.37
N THR A 109 1.99 13.05 -11.24
CA THR A 109 2.45 12.09 -12.25
C THR A 109 1.28 11.39 -12.92
N ASP A 110 1.56 10.63 -13.98
CA ASP A 110 0.64 9.67 -14.57
C ASP A 110 0.92 8.28 -14.04
N CYS A 111 -0.15 7.52 -13.80
CA CYS A 111 -0.06 6.16 -13.30
C CYS A 111 0.43 5.19 -14.38
N CYS A 112 1.24 4.21 -13.98
CA CYS A 112 1.67 3.08 -14.82
C CYS A 112 0.54 2.09 -15.17
N ASN A 113 -0.71 2.36 -14.77
CA ASN A 113 -1.90 1.52 -14.98
C ASN A 113 -1.74 0.08 -14.45
N VAL A 114 -0.95 -0.11 -13.39
CA VAL A 114 -0.85 -1.40 -12.69
C VAL A 114 -2.21 -1.74 -12.08
N ARG A 115 -2.66 -2.98 -12.31
CA ARG A 115 -3.86 -3.53 -11.69
C ARG A 115 -3.57 -4.95 -11.23
N VAL A 116 -3.87 -5.24 -9.97
CA VAL A 116 -3.84 -6.61 -9.47
C VAL A 116 -5.13 -7.29 -9.92
N ARG A 117 -5.01 -8.26 -10.83
CA ARG A 117 -6.16 -8.94 -11.44
C ARG A 117 -6.99 -9.65 -10.35
N GLY A 118 -8.31 -9.48 -10.39
CA GLY A 118 -9.24 -10.08 -9.43
C GLY A 118 -9.49 -9.26 -8.16
N TYR A 119 -8.86 -8.09 -8.03
CA TYR A 119 -9.03 -7.19 -6.89
C TYR A 119 -9.52 -5.81 -7.33
N ASN A 120 -10.10 -5.08 -6.38
CA ASN A 120 -10.64 -3.75 -6.65
C ASN A 120 -9.51 -2.72 -6.87
N HIS A 121 -9.77 -1.80 -7.79
CA HIS A 121 -8.89 -0.68 -8.11
C HIS A 121 -9.65 0.64 -8.00
N TYR A 122 -9.09 1.59 -7.27
CA TYR A 122 -9.67 2.92 -7.09
C TYR A 122 -8.65 4.00 -7.42
N LEU A 123 -9.16 5.17 -7.80
CA LEU A 123 -8.38 6.37 -8.03
C LEU A 123 -8.57 7.29 -6.83
N TRP A 124 -7.49 7.62 -6.11
CA TRP A 124 -7.59 8.37 -4.86
C TRP A 124 -8.36 9.68 -4.99
N ASN A 125 -8.04 10.47 -6.02
CA ASN A 125 -8.66 11.78 -6.24
C ASN A 125 -10.08 11.69 -6.80
N ILE A 126 -10.35 10.75 -7.70
CA ILE A 126 -11.65 10.65 -8.41
C ILE A 126 -12.69 9.94 -7.54
N ASN A 127 -12.29 8.92 -6.77
CA ASN A 127 -13.19 8.14 -5.96
C ASN A 127 -13.28 8.62 -4.50
N TYR A 128 -12.86 9.85 -4.20
CA TYR A 128 -12.91 10.45 -2.85
C TYR A 128 -12.23 9.58 -1.79
N GLY A 129 -10.96 9.21 -2.03
CA GLY A 129 -10.22 8.26 -1.19
C GLY A 129 -10.17 8.61 0.29
N HIS A 130 -10.07 9.90 0.65
CA HIS A 130 -10.09 10.36 2.04
C HIS A 130 -11.38 9.98 2.79
N ALA A 131 -12.52 9.91 2.11
CA ALA A 131 -13.80 9.54 2.70
C ALA A 131 -14.07 8.03 2.60
N ASN A 132 -13.57 7.37 1.56
CA ASN A 132 -13.97 6.00 1.21
C ASN A 132 -12.96 4.92 1.56
N LEU A 133 -11.70 5.26 1.88
CA LEU A 133 -10.64 4.29 2.13
C LEU A 133 -11.02 3.24 3.18
N ARG A 134 -11.64 3.66 4.29
CA ARG A 134 -12.12 2.73 5.34
C ARG A 134 -13.12 1.71 4.80
N THR A 135 -14.08 2.17 3.99
CA THR A 135 -15.08 1.32 3.35
C THR A 135 -14.45 0.34 2.37
N TRP A 136 -13.46 0.79 1.58
CA TRP A 136 -12.75 -0.09 0.65
C TRP A 136 -11.97 -1.19 1.35
N ILE A 137 -11.32 -0.86 2.47
CA ILE A 137 -10.61 -1.83 3.31
C ILE A 137 -11.56 -2.86 3.89
N GLU A 138 -12.70 -2.44 4.45
CA GLU A 138 -13.71 -3.36 4.96
C GLU A 138 -14.26 -4.28 3.85
N ASN A 139 -14.49 -3.75 2.66
CA ASN A 139 -14.96 -4.55 1.52
C ASN A 139 -13.90 -5.56 1.07
N ALA A 140 -12.62 -5.18 1.04
CA ALA A 140 -11.52 -6.08 0.70
C ALA A 140 -11.37 -7.19 1.76
N ALA A 141 -11.48 -6.86 3.05
CA ALA A 141 -11.45 -7.86 4.14
C ALA A 141 -12.59 -8.87 4.01
N LYS A 142 -13.82 -8.39 3.77
CA LYS A 142 -15.01 -9.23 3.57
C LYS A 142 -14.88 -10.13 2.35
N ALA A 143 -14.38 -9.60 1.22
CA ALA A 143 -14.16 -10.37 0.01
C ALA A 143 -13.15 -11.51 0.22
N ALA A 144 -12.17 -11.32 1.11
CA ALA A 144 -11.19 -12.33 1.50
C ALA A 144 -11.65 -13.24 2.65
N ASN A 145 -12.90 -13.12 3.12
CA ASN A 145 -13.42 -13.85 4.28
C ASN A 145 -12.56 -13.69 5.56
N LYS A 146 -11.91 -12.53 5.74
CA LYS A 146 -11.11 -12.22 6.92
C LYS A 146 -11.97 -11.48 7.95
N ALA A 147 -12.13 -12.07 9.13
CA ALA A 147 -12.87 -11.52 10.27
C ALA A 147 -12.11 -10.39 11.00
#